data_AF-A0AA47M9D2-F1
#
_entry.id   AF-A0AA47M9D2-F1
#
_cell.length_a   1.000
_cell.length_b   1.000
_cell.length_c   1.000
_cell.angle_alpha   90.00
_cell.angle_beta   90.00
_cell.angle_gamma   90.00
#
_symmetry.space_group_name_H-M   'P 1'
#
loop_
_entity.id
_entity.type
_entity.pdbx_description
1 polymer ?
#
loop_
_entity_poly.entity_id
_entity_poly.type
_entity_poly.pdbx_seq_one_letter_code
_entity_poly.pdbx_strand_id
1 'polypeptide(L)'
;MDIIVEQTCTVKECLKAMLDAVGLEGDSWHLRILDWCYEVGEPLMDEDASLTELNISCGDSLVITPGQLPPKGYLNLSVWLLLGAGSDFASSTDGDFDHTNGGISEDMNAAGVPGATLRTLGKVEIPDEATLEDLKIQVLTLPALQCVCVPTPAFLRIWQLEGQRPTRILRGQQLTLRKLKVTSGTALCVQRLLSEEDLGLKEVLLRVQMAVPGEGRYFPSEELVWNAARDSSPGSLRSALAARYGLSPDALLLAKHQPDKHVWDAISSWSQQVSKRKKKKKTESLLGAPFHLKDGDTIGLKNLLVDSSRDFCTLDDLQGQQKLREEAEQRRKGAPSCEAAPERKASSSSKARKPEVALSINVGTFRYFFGPLKRLAAAGLHPPPPRVIWAGGRGLRRAVPGRLTQPATPACNNTLHPACNTTQQPAPSPPFILHLQRTNHVAIMVDAFCATWKLVDSQNFDEYMKELGVGFATRQVGNVTKPTIVISHEDERVVVKTQSTFKNTEVSGKLGEEFDETTADDRTVKSTFTMEGDNLVQVQKWDGKETKFVRELKDGKMVMTLTFGGVQAVRTYEKA
;
A
#
# COMPACT_ATOMS: atom_id res chain seq x y z
N MET A 1 8.97 10.16 -29.12
CA MET A 1 9.36 11.53 -29.51
C MET A 1 9.96 12.13 -28.26
N ASP A 2 11.22 12.52 -28.35
CA ASP A 2 12.11 12.42 -27.21
C ASP A 2 12.66 13.83 -26.96
N ILE A 3 12.14 14.50 -25.93
CA ILE A 3 12.57 15.84 -25.53
C ILE A 3 13.63 15.75 -24.42
N ILE A 4 14.56 16.72 -24.42
CA ILE A 4 15.58 16.86 -23.38
C ILE A 4 15.30 18.17 -22.64
N VAL A 5 14.98 18.04 -21.35
CA VAL A 5 14.72 19.16 -20.42
C VAL A 5 15.55 18.97 -19.15
N GLU A 6 15.84 20.05 -18.45
CA GLU A 6 16.52 19.96 -17.14
C GLU A 6 15.59 19.36 -16.08
N GLN A 7 16.13 18.65 -15.10
CA GLN A 7 15.32 18.04 -14.02
C GLN A 7 14.64 19.09 -13.11
N THR A 8 15.21 20.30 -13.09
CA THR A 8 14.70 21.52 -12.43
C THR A 8 13.64 22.27 -13.24
N CYS A 9 13.38 21.88 -14.49
CA CYS A 9 12.32 22.42 -15.33
C CYS A 9 10.94 22.25 -14.66
N THR A 10 10.09 23.28 -14.74
CA THR A 10 8.70 23.18 -14.26
C THR A 10 7.82 22.37 -15.21
N VAL A 11 6.67 21.87 -14.72
CA VAL A 11 5.65 21.26 -15.59
C VAL A 11 5.22 22.21 -16.70
N LYS A 12 5.09 23.51 -16.42
CA LYS A 12 4.72 24.54 -17.38
C LYS A 12 5.74 24.70 -18.51
N GLU A 13 7.03 24.76 -18.17
CA GLU A 13 8.12 24.86 -19.13
C GLU A 13 8.29 23.57 -19.95
N CYS A 14 8.11 22.41 -19.31
CA CYS A 14 8.11 21.11 -19.98
C CYS A 14 6.94 20.98 -20.98
N LEU A 15 5.72 21.35 -20.56
CA LEU A 15 4.54 21.40 -21.42
C LEU A 15 4.79 22.30 -22.63
N LYS A 16 5.32 23.50 -22.40
CA LYS A 16 5.66 24.42 -23.49
C LYS A 16 6.68 23.81 -24.45
N ALA A 17 7.76 23.20 -23.95
CA ALA A 17 8.76 22.54 -24.78
C ALA A 17 8.18 21.38 -25.61
N MET A 18 7.18 20.66 -25.08
CA MET A 18 6.45 19.63 -25.83
C MET A 18 5.51 20.25 -26.90
N LEU A 19 4.78 21.32 -26.57
CA LEU A 19 3.90 22.02 -27.51
C LEU A 19 4.68 22.66 -28.67
N ASP A 20 5.74 23.41 -28.35
CA ASP A 20 6.65 24.05 -29.31
C ASP A 20 7.28 23.01 -30.27
N ALA A 21 7.62 21.82 -29.77
CA ALA A 21 8.23 20.76 -30.56
C ALA A 21 7.25 19.96 -31.44
N VAL A 22 5.96 19.86 -31.04
CA VAL A 22 4.90 19.20 -31.83
C VAL A 22 4.21 20.18 -32.79
N GLY A 23 4.35 21.50 -32.56
CA GLY A 23 3.68 22.54 -33.35
C GLY A 23 2.23 22.76 -32.95
N LEU A 24 1.94 22.64 -31.65
CA LEU A 24 0.61 22.90 -31.07
C LEU A 24 0.58 24.26 -30.38
N GLU A 25 -0.45 25.07 -30.65
CA GLU A 25 -0.64 26.40 -30.08
C GLU A 25 -1.79 26.44 -29.06
N GLY A 26 -1.83 27.50 -28.24
CA GLY A 26 -2.93 27.84 -27.35
C GLY A 26 -2.80 27.37 -25.90
N ASP A 27 -3.61 27.98 -25.02
CA ASP A 27 -3.50 27.86 -23.55
C ASP A 27 -4.48 26.81 -22.95
N SER A 28 -4.73 25.72 -23.68
CA SER A 28 -5.76 24.71 -23.34
C SER A 28 -5.24 23.29 -23.44
N TRP A 29 -4.05 23.07 -22.87
CA TRP A 29 -3.35 21.79 -22.82
C TRP A 29 -2.83 21.52 -21.41
N HIS A 30 -2.72 20.25 -21.03
CA HIS A 30 -2.06 19.81 -19.80
C HIS A 30 -1.25 18.54 -20.04
N LEU A 31 -0.24 18.32 -19.21
CA LEU A 31 0.53 17.07 -19.21
C LEU A 31 -0.12 16.01 -18.32
N ARG A 32 0.01 14.76 -18.74
CA ARG A 32 -0.30 13.55 -17.97
C ARG A 32 0.88 12.60 -18.04
N ILE A 33 1.13 11.88 -16.95
CA ILE A 33 2.04 10.73 -16.96
C ILE A 33 1.32 9.57 -17.64
N LEU A 34 1.97 8.96 -18.65
CA LEU A 34 1.63 7.61 -19.07
C LEU A 34 2.18 6.62 -18.07
N ASP A 35 1.38 5.66 -17.64
CA ASP A 35 1.90 4.54 -16.88
C ASP A 35 2.71 3.59 -17.79
N TRP A 36 3.31 2.57 -17.17
CA TRP A 36 4.11 1.55 -17.86
C TRP A 36 3.31 0.65 -18.82
N CYS A 37 1.97 0.68 -18.78
CA CYS A 37 1.06 0.04 -19.74
C CYS A 37 0.69 0.96 -20.92
N TYR A 38 1.16 2.22 -20.92
CA TYR A 38 0.69 3.30 -21.79
C TYR A 38 -0.78 3.71 -21.56
N GLU A 39 -1.33 3.47 -20.36
CA GLU A 39 -2.59 4.09 -19.94
C GLU A 39 -2.36 5.54 -19.47
N VAL A 40 -3.31 6.40 -19.80
CA VAL A 40 -3.23 7.84 -19.56
C VAL A 40 -3.62 8.15 -18.11
N GLY A 41 -2.61 8.41 -17.27
CA GLY A 41 -2.77 8.68 -15.84
C GLY A 41 -3.37 10.04 -15.51
N GLU A 42 -3.18 10.45 -14.25
CA GLU A 42 -3.70 11.73 -13.74
C GLU A 42 -2.98 12.96 -14.35
N PRO A 43 -3.67 14.11 -14.45
CA PRO A 43 -3.05 15.38 -14.83
C PRO A 43 -1.97 15.82 -13.84
N LEU A 44 -0.90 16.42 -14.37
CA LEU A 44 0.09 17.15 -13.57
C LEU A 44 -0.52 18.49 -13.12
N MET A 45 -1.23 18.45 -11.99
CA MET A 45 -2.07 19.54 -11.48
C MET A 45 -1.32 20.82 -11.08
N ASP A 46 -0.05 20.72 -10.68
CA ASP A 46 0.76 21.88 -10.29
C ASP A 46 1.75 22.26 -11.40
N GLU A 47 1.38 23.26 -12.20
CA GLU A 47 2.20 23.76 -13.31
C GLU A 47 3.55 24.35 -12.85
N ASP A 48 3.63 24.89 -11.63
CA ASP A 48 4.82 25.56 -11.11
C ASP A 48 5.82 24.58 -10.46
N ALA A 49 5.42 23.33 -10.21
CA ALA A 49 6.28 22.32 -9.60
C ALA A 49 7.34 21.83 -10.59
N SER A 50 8.55 21.53 -10.09
CA SER A 50 9.59 20.92 -10.92
C SER A 50 9.28 19.45 -11.21
N LEU A 51 9.78 18.95 -12.35
CA LEU A 51 9.68 17.54 -12.71
C LEU A 51 10.26 16.63 -11.60
N THR A 52 11.34 17.06 -10.94
CA THR A 52 11.95 16.33 -9.81
C THR A 52 11.03 16.22 -8.59
N GLU A 53 10.32 17.30 -8.22
CA GLU A 53 9.41 17.29 -7.06
C GLU A 53 8.19 16.37 -7.29
N LEU A 54 7.77 16.23 -8.54
CA LEU A 54 6.73 15.29 -8.97
C LEU A 54 7.26 13.86 -9.18
N ASN A 55 8.54 13.61 -8.90
CA ASN A 55 9.25 12.33 -9.09
C ASN A 55 9.33 11.87 -10.56
N ILE A 56 9.17 12.77 -11.52
CA ILE A 56 9.29 12.50 -12.96
C ILE A 56 10.77 12.39 -13.31
N SER A 57 11.13 11.29 -13.96
CA SER A 57 12.51 10.85 -14.15
C SER A 57 12.86 10.63 -15.62
N CYS A 58 14.16 10.45 -15.92
CA CYS A 58 14.62 10.24 -17.28
C CYS A 58 14.19 8.86 -17.79
N GLY A 59 13.22 8.84 -18.72
CA GLY A 59 12.60 7.64 -19.29
C GLY A 59 11.09 7.55 -19.07
N ASP A 60 10.53 8.37 -18.18
CA ASP A 60 9.07 8.43 -17.99
C ASP A 60 8.39 9.08 -19.20
N SER A 61 7.23 8.55 -19.57
CA SER A 61 6.49 8.97 -20.76
C SER A 61 5.38 9.96 -20.39
N LEU A 62 5.30 11.07 -21.12
CA LEU A 62 4.31 12.13 -20.89
C LEU A 62 3.41 12.31 -22.11
N VAL A 63 2.13 12.61 -21.89
CA VAL A 63 1.13 12.89 -22.94
C VAL A 63 0.53 14.27 -22.77
N ILE A 64 0.56 15.04 -23.85
CA ILE A 64 -0.18 16.30 -24.00
C ILE A 64 -1.66 15.96 -24.17
N THR A 65 -2.51 16.46 -23.28
CA THR A 65 -3.96 16.24 -23.28
C THR A 65 -4.70 17.57 -23.41
N PRO A 66 -5.73 17.70 -24.27
CA PRO A 66 -6.50 18.94 -24.37
C PRO A 66 -7.36 19.20 -23.13
N GLY A 67 -7.61 20.48 -22.87
CA GLY A 67 -8.38 20.99 -21.74
C GLY A 67 -7.49 21.72 -20.72
N GLN A 68 -8.06 22.74 -20.07
CA GLN A 68 -7.40 23.48 -18.99
C GLN A 68 -7.43 22.70 -17.67
N LEU A 69 -6.43 22.94 -16.82
CA LEU A 69 -6.46 22.55 -15.41
C LEU A 69 -7.36 23.54 -14.63
N PRO A 70 -8.02 23.10 -13.54
CA PRO A 70 -8.69 24.02 -12.64
C PRO A 70 -7.66 24.97 -11.98
N PRO A 71 -8.05 26.18 -11.55
CA PRO A 71 -7.11 27.16 -10.99
C PRO A 71 -6.36 26.63 -9.76
N LYS A 72 -5.14 27.13 -9.52
CA LYS A 72 -4.31 26.68 -8.39
C LYS A 72 -5.04 26.84 -7.06
N GLY A 73 -5.22 25.74 -6.33
CA GLY A 73 -6.05 25.67 -5.12
C GLY A 73 -7.51 25.24 -5.35
N TYR A 74 -7.88 24.79 -6.56
CA TYR A 74 -9.17 24.17 -6.87
C TYR A 74 -9.00 22.67 -7.18
N LEU A 75 -10.05 21.90 -6.87
CA LEU A 75 -10.17 20.47 -7.13
C LEU A 75 -11.20 20.26 -8.26
N ASN A 76 -10.89 19.42 -9.24
CA ASN A 76 -11.89 18.93 -10.20
C ASN A 76 -12.32 17.51 -9.78
N LEU A 77 -13.57 17.37 -9.35
CA LEU A 77 -14.12 16.19 -8.70
C LEU A 77 -15.18 15.55 -9.60
N SER A 78 -15.08 14.23 -9.84
CA SER A 78 -16.06 13.51 -10.64
C SER A 78 -17.18 12.98 -9.75
N VAL A 79 -18.43 13.38 -10.02
CA VAL A 79 -19.57 13.17 -9.11
C VAL A 79 -20.58 12.20 -9.72
N TRP A 80 -21.00 11.22 -8.92
CA TRP A 80 -21.94 10.16 -9.27
C TRP A 80 -23.14 10.15 -8.30
N LEU A 81 -24.28 9.58 -8.71
CA LEU A 81 -25.47 9.35 -7.88
C LEU A 81 -25.60 7.86 -7.57
N LEU A 82 -25.74 7.51 -6.28
CA LEU A 82 -26.06 6.16 -5.84
C LEU A 82 -27.57 5.94 -5.91
N LEU A 83 -28.02 5.15 -6.87
CA LEU A 83 -29.40 4.66 -6.97
C LEU A 83 -29.48 3.30 -6.27
N GLY A 84 -30.48 3.12 -5.41
CA GLY A 84 -30.65 1.90 -4.63
C GLY A 84 -31.50 0.85 -5.36
N ALA A 85 -31.32 -0.42 -5.00
CA ALA A 85 -32.17 -1.52 -5.47
C ALA A 85 -33.64 -1.24 -5.12
N GLY A 86 -34.46 -0.92 -6.13
CA GLY A 86 -35.87 -0.56 -5.94
C GLY A 86 -36.15 0.92 -5.68
N SER A 87 -35.28 1.87 -6.06
CA SER A 87 -35.70 3.27 -6.15
C SER A 87 -36.61 3.49 -7.38
N ASP A 88 -37.83 3.99 -7.17
CA ASP A 88 -38.90 4.12 -8.18
C ASP A 88 -38.60 5.04 -9.38
N PHE A 89 -37.40 5.60 -9.47
CA PHE A 89 -36.95 6.49 -10.56
C PHE A 89 -36.67 5.77 -11.89
N ALA A 90 -36.79 4.44 -11.92
CA ALA A 90 -36.45 3.61 -13.09
C ALA A 90 -37.55 3.55 -14.18
N SER A 91 -38.68 4.26 -14.02
CA SER A 91 -39.84 4.10 -14.93
C SER A 91 -40.67 5.36 -15.21
N SER A 92 -40.12 6.58 -15.10
CA SER A 92 -40.92 7.80 -15.36
C SER A 92 -40.17 9.04 -15.89
N THR A 93 -39.10 8.89 -16.68
CA THR A 93 -38.55 9.97 -17.53
C THR A 93 -38.11 9.46 -18.90
N ASP A 94 -38.97 8.67 -19.55
CA ASP A 94 -38.89 8.46 -21.01
C ASP A 94 -39.79 9.54 -21.64
N GLY A 95 -39.22 10.75 -21.79
CA GLY A 95 -40.01 11.97 -21.95
C GLY A 95 -39.18 13.24 -22.20
N ASP A 96 -38.84 13.43 -23.48
CA ASP A 96 -38.63 14.74 -24.12
C ASP A 96 -37.51 15.65 -23.53
N PHE A 97 -36.28 15.13 -23.51
CA PHE A 97 -35.05 15.92 -23.31
C PHE A 97 -33.90 15.54 -24.27
N ASP A 98 -34.23 15.25 -25.54
CA ASP A 98 -33.24 15.30 -26.62
C ASP A 98 -33.41 16.61 -27.40
N HIS A 99 -32.48 17.55 -27.17
CA HIS A 99 -31.75 18.21 -28.24
C HIS A 99 -30.47 18.88 -27.70
N THR A 100 -29.35 18.66 -28.39
CA THR A 100 -28.05 19.36 -28.19
C THR A 100 -27.32 19.14 -26.85
N ASN A 101 -27.02 17.89 -26.49
CA ASN A 101 -25.64 17.39 -26.66
C ASN A 101 -25.58 15.85 -26.51
N GLY A 102 -24.84 15.17 -27.38
CA GLY A 102 -24.80 13.70 -27.41
C GLY A 102 -23.92 13.09 -26.32
N GLY A 103 -24.50 12.73 -25.18
CA GLY A 103 -23.84 11.97 -24.12
C GLY A 103 -24.67 10.77 -23.68
N ILE A 104 -24.18 9.55 -23.93
CA ILE A 104 -24.81 8.33 -23.42
C ILE A 104 -24.64 8.32 -21.89
N SER A 105 -25.72 8.18 -21.14
CA SER A 105 -25.66 8.03 -19.68
C SER A 105 -25.12 6.65 -19.31
N GLU A 106 -23.84 6.56 -19.02
CA GLU A 106 -23.18 5.34 -18.53
C GLU A 106 -23.59 5.02 -17.08
N ASP A 107 -24.81 4.48 -16.92
CA ASP A 107 -25.25 3.88 -15.66
C ASP A 107 -24.43 2.61 -15.39
N MET A 108 -23.57 2.63 -14.36
CA MET A 108 -22.72 1.51 -13.96
C MET A 108 -23.29 0.77 -12.74
N ASN A 109 -22.89 -0.49 -12.52
CA ASN A 109 -23.21 -1.20 -11.28
C ASN A 109 -22.32 -0.71 -10.13
N ALA A 110 -22.90 -0.43 -8.97
CA ALA A 110 -22.15 -0.05 -7.76
C ALA A 110 -21.46 -1.28 -7.16
N ALA A 111 -20.13 -1.34 -7.25
CA ALA A 111 -19.39 -2.50 -6.76
C ALA A 111 -19.55 -2.64 -5.23
N GLY A 112 -19.87 -3.85 -4.77
CA GLY A 112 -20.05 -4.14 -3.34
C GLY A 112 -21.34 -3.62 -2.69
N VAL A 113 -22.29 -3.04 -3.45
CA VAL A 113 -23.62 -2.66 -2.93
C VAL A 113 -24.70 -3.41 -3.74
N PRO A 114 -25.36 -4.44 -3.17
CA PRO A 114 -26.28 -5.30 -3.92
C PRO A 114 -27.41 -4.53 -4.62
N GLY A 115 -27.49 -4.69 -5.96
CA GLY A 115 -28.54 -4.12 -6.80
C GLY A 115 -28.56 -2.59 -6.92
N ALA A 116 -27.51 -1.90 -6.47
CA ALA A 116 -27.38 -0.45 -6.63
C ALA A 116 -26.61 -0.08 -7.91
N THR A 117 -26.94 1.07 -8.49
CA THR A 117 -26.27 1.62 -9.68
C THR A 117 -25.69 3.01 -9.41
N LEU A 118 -24.68 3.36 -10.20
CA LEU A 118 -23.98 4.65 -10.21
C LEU A 118 -24.29 5.36 -11.51
N ARG A 119 -24.96 6.51 -11.43
CA ARG A 119 -25.21 7.41 -12.56
C ARG A 119 -24.28 8.61 -12.50
N THR A 120 -23.61 8.96 -13.61
CA THR A 120 -22.80 10.19 -13.68
C THR A 120 -23.67 11.43 -13.46
N LEU A 121 -23.31 12.28 -12.49
CA LEU A 121 -23.92 13.60 -12.28
C LEU A 121 -23.13 14.74 -12.94
N GLY A 122 -21.84 14.52 -13.20
CA GLY A 122 -20.96 15.45 -13.89
C GLY A 122 -19.64 15.66 -13.15
N LYS A 123 -19.08 16.86 -13.29
CA LYS A 123 -17.87 17.31 -12.60
C LYS A 123 -18.16 18.56 -11.78
N VAL A 124 -17.47 18.70 -10.65
CA VAL A 124 -17.55 19.86 -9.75
C VAL A 124 -16.15 20.44 -9.59
N GLU A 125 -16.02 21.75 -9.85
CA GLU A 125 -14.78 22.51 -9.64
C GLU A 125 -14.93 23.43 -8.42
N ILE A 126 -14.15 23.15 -7.37
CA ILE A 126 -14.35 23.75 -6.04
C ILE A 126 -13.00 24.06 -5.37
N PRO A 127 -12.85 25.15 -4.59
CA PRO A 127 -11.63 25.39 -3.82
C PRO A 127 -11.31 24.25 -2.86
N ASP A 128 -10.03 23.92 -2.67
CA ASP A 128 -9.61 22.83 -1.78
C ASP A 128 -9.73 23.16 -0.28
N GLU A 129 -9.74 24.45 0.05
CA GLU A 129 -10.12 24.96 1.37
C GLU A 129 -11.62 25.26 1.52
N ALA A 130 -12.47 24.95 0.53
CA ALA A 130 -13.92 24.93 0.72
C ALA A 130 -14.33 23.80 1.68
N THR A 131 -15.49 23.93 2.31
CA THR A 131 -16.01 22.95 3.27
C THR A 131 -16.76 21.78 2.62
N LEU A 132 -17.04 20.73 3.38
CA LEU A 132 -17.95 19.67 2.95
C LEU A 132 -19.39 20.17 2.76
N GLU A 133 -19.81 21.21 3.48
CA GLU A 133 -21.10 21.87 3.26
C GLU A 133 -21.12 22.60 1.91
N ASP A 134 -20.08 23.38 1.59
CA ASP A 134 -19.92 24.05 0.28
C ASP A 134 -19.95 23.02 -0.87
N LEU A 135 -19.27 21.88 -0.71
CA LEU A 135 -19.30 20.79 -1.69
C LEU A 135 -20.71 20.21 -1.86
N LYS A 136 -21.45 19.99 -0.78
CA LYS A 136 -22.85 19.53 -0.86
C LYS A 136 -23.74 20.57 -1.56
N ILE A 137 -23.55 21.85 -1.28
CA ILE A 137 -24.29 22.96 -1.92
C ILE A 137 -23.98 23.01 -3.42
N GLN A 138 -22.71 22.91 -3.82
CA GLN A 138 -22.33 22.93 -5.24
C GLN A 138 -22.73 21.65 -5.98
N VAL A 139 -22.75 20.50 -5.30
CA VAL A 139 -23.35 19.26 -5.85
C VAL A 139 -24.84 19.48 -6.14
N LEU A 140 -25.60 20.14 -5.27
CA LEU A 140 -27.03 20.42 -5.47
C LEU A 140 -27.34 21.34 -6.67
N THR A 141 -26.36 22.09 -7.22
CA THR A 141 -26.60 22.91 -8.42
C THR A 141 -26.46 22.14 -9.73
N LEU A 142 -25.90 20.91 -9.71
CA LEU A 142 -25.72 20.06 -10.89
C LEU A 142 -27.08 19.76 -11.55
N PRO A 143 -27.25 19.98 -12.88
CA PRO A 143 -28.53 19.77 -13.57
C PRO A 143 -29.15 18.39 -13.34
N ALA A 144 -28.33 17.33 -13.32
CA ALA A 144 -28.78 15.96 -13.10
C ALA A 144 -29.34 15.69 -11.68
N LEU A 145 -29.13 16.59 -10.70
CA LEU A 145 -29.77 16.54 -9.38
C LEU A 145 -31.02 17.42 -9.27
N GLN A 146 -31.32 18.30 -10.24
CA GLN A 146 -32.51 19.16 -10.18
C GLN A 146 -33.83 18.36 -10.27
N CYS A 147 -33.80 17.20 -10.92
CA CYS A 147 -34.91 16.23 -10.94
C CYS A 147 -35.06 15.45 -9.62
N VAL A 148 -34.08 15.52 -8.72
CA VAL A 148 -34.04 14.76 -7.47
C VAL A 148 -34.45 15.66 -6.32
N CYS A 149 -35.63 15.43 -5.74
CA CYS A 149 -36.11 16.24 -4.62
C CYS A 149 -35.22 16.06 -3.37
N VAL A 150 -34.31 17.02 -3.16
CA VAL A 150 -33.40 17.13 -2.01
C VAL A 150 -33.47 18.57 -1.49
N PRO A 151 -34.13 18.83 -0.34
CA PRO A 151 -34.44 20.19 0.08
C PRO A 151 -33.29 20.91 0.80
N THR A 152 -32.35 20.18 1.40
CA THR A 152 -31.18 20.76 2.09
C THR A 152 -29.92 19.89 1.87
N PRO A 153 -28.70 20.45 2.02
CA PRO A 153 -27.44 19.69 2.05
C PRO A 153 -27.42 18.52 3.06
N ALA A 154 -28.23 18.57 4.12
CA ALA A 154 -28.28 17.52 5.14
C ALA A 154 -28.98 16.23 4.67
N PHE A 155 -29.78 16.27 3.59
CA PHE A 155 -30.33 15.08 2.93
C PHE A 155 -29.35 14.40 1.96
N LEU A 156 -28.11 14.91 1.81
CA LEU A 156 -27.05 14.28 1.02
C LEU A 156 -25.98 13.64 1.91
N ARG A 157 -25.66 12.38 1.65
CA ARG A 157 -24.46 11.70 2.16
C ARG A 157 -23.46 11.55 1.01
N ILE A 158 -22.24 12.08 1.17
CA ILE A 158 -21.18 11.96 0.16
C ILE A 158 -20.21 10.85 0.56
N TRP A 159 -20.06 9.87 -0.33
CA TRP A 159 -19.08 8.80 -0.28
C TRP A 159 -17.88 9.12 -1.17
N GLN A 160 -16.71 8.64 -0.78
CA GLN A 160 -15.56 8.45 -1.66
C GLN A 160 -15.69 7.08 -2.35
N LEU A 161 -15.40 7.03 -3.65
CA LEU A 161 -15.35 5.80 -4.45
C LEU A 161 -13.91 5.31 -4.61
N GLU A 162 -13.70 4.00 -4.49
CA GLU A 162 -12.49 3.29 -4.92
C GLU A 162 -12.94 2.16 -5.86
N GLY A 163 -12.52 2.17 -7.13
CA GLY A 163 -12.91 1.13 -8.10
C GLY A 163 -14.43 0.92 -8.26
N GLN A 164 -15.19 2.02 -8.37
CA GLN A 164 -16.67 2.03 -8.37
C GLN A 164 -17.36 1.43 -7.13
N ARG A 165 -16.65 1.27 -6.01
CA ARG A 165 -17.19 0.87 -4.70
C ARG A 165 -17.19 2.06 -3.72
N PRO A 166 -18.31 2.36 -3.06
CA PRO A 166 -18.32 3.28 -1.92
C PRO A 166 -17.51 2.70 -0.74
N THR A 167 -16.48 3.40 -0.27
CA THR A 167 -15.56 2.88 0.78
C THR A 167 -15.52 3.70 2.06
N ARG A 168 -15.86 4.99 1.99
CA ARG A 168 -15.68 5.96 3.07
C ARG A 168 -16.70 7.08 2.95
N ILE A 169 -17.38 7.44 4.04
CA ILE A 169 -18.28 8.61 4.08
C ILE A 169 -17.48 9.87 4.49
N LEU A 170 -17.65 10.95 3.75
CA LEU A 170 -17.13 12.28 4.14
C LEU A 170 -18.00 12.87 5.25
N ARG A 171 -17.37 13.40 6.31
CA ARG A 171 -18.04 13.83 7.55
C ARG A 171 -17.49 15.14 8.10
N GLY A 172 -18.29 15.79 8.94
CA GLY A 172 -17.94 17.07 9.55
C GLY A 172 -18.11 18.19 8.54
N GLN A 173 -19.32 18.76 8.49
CA GLN A 173 -19.73 19.71 7.45
C GLN A 173 -18.78 20.92 7.33
N GLN A 174 -18.26 21.40 8.46
CA GLN A 174 -17.31 22.52 8.57
C GLN A 174 -15.83 22.16 8.37
N LEU A 175 -15.50 20.92 7.94
CA LEU A 175 -14.12 20.54 7.60
C LEU A 175 -13.84 20.84 6.12
N THR A 176 -12.65 21.39 5.84
CA THR A 176 -12.22 21.69 4.47
C THR A 176 -11.87 20.43 3.70
N LEU A 177 -12.07 20.43 2.38
CA LEU A 177 -11.82 19.26 1.52
C LEU A 177 -10.36 18.76 1.63
N ARG A 178 -9.40 19.70 1.74
CA ARG A 178 -8.00 19.44 2.09
C ARG A 178 -7.84 18.69 3.41
N LYS A 179 -8.54 19.08 4.49
CA LYS A 179 -8.53 18.36 5.79
C LYS A 179 -9.18 16.97 5.70
N LEU A 180 -10.16 16.81 4.80
CA LEU A 180 -10.79 15.53 4.50
C LEU A 180 -9.96 14.64 3.56
N LYS A 181 -8.81 15.12 3.06
CA LYS A 181 -7.97 14.44 2.07
C LYS A 181 -8.71 14.10 0.78
N VAL A 182 -9.59 14.98 0.34
CA VAL A 182 -10.16 14.93 -1.01
C VAL A 182 -9.20 15.66 -1.94
N THR A 183 -8.87 15.05 -3.08
CA THR A 183 -7.96 15.60 -4.10
C THR A 183 -8.66 15.71 -5.45
N SER A 184 -8.11 16.52 -6.37
CA SER A 184 -8.52 16.49 -7.76
C SER A 184 -8.41 15.06 -8.31
N GLY A 185 -9.30 14.67 -9.21
CA GLY A 185 -9.41 13.28 -9.69
C GLY A 185 -10.20 12.33 -8.78
N THR A 186 -10.43 12.68 -7.49
CA THR A 186 -11.24 11.85 -6.58
C THR A 186 -12.65 11.66 -7.13
N ALA A 187 -13.04 10.40 -7.34
CA ALA A 187 -14.41 10.02 -7.65
C ALA A 187 -15.27 10.03 -6.36
N LEU A 188 -16.37 10.78 -6.40
CA LEU A 188 -17.30 10.94 -5.28
C LEU A 188 -18.70 10.47 -5.67
N CYS A 189 -19.40 9.85 -4.73
CA CYS A 189 -20.76 9.37 -4.94
C CYS A 189 -21.73 9.98 -3.92
N VAL A 190 -22.84 10.48 -4.41
CA VAL A 190 -23.90 11.14 -3.66
C VAL A 190 -25.01 10.13 -3.40
N GLN A 191 -25.34 9.88 -2.13
CA GLN A 191 -26.51 9.11 -1.73
C GLN A 191 -27.57 10.08 -1.19
N ARG A 192 -28.77 10.05 -1.78
CA ARG A 192 -29.94 10.75 -1.22
C ARG A 192 -30.44 10.00 0.01
N LEU A 193 -30.73 10.74 1.07
CA LEU A 193 -31.32 10.23 2.31
C LEU A 193 -32.83 10.53 2.38
N LEU A 194 -33.54 9.82 3.25
CA LEU A 194 -34.97 10.04 3.54
C LEU A 194 -35.18 11.06 4.68
N SER A 195 -34.13 11.41 5.41
CA SER A 195 -34.09 12.38 6.50
C SER A 195 -32.75 13.12 6.49
N GLU A 196 -32.66 14.23 7.22
CA GLU A 196 -31.39 14.91 7.46
C GLU A 196 -30.42 14.04 8.29
N GLU A 197 -29.11 14.15 8.00
CA GLU A 197 -28.04 13.41 8.67
C GLU A 197 -26.79 14.27 8.86
N ASP A 198 -26.23 14.25 10.08
CA ASP A 198 -24.88 14.75 10.38
C ASP A 198 -24.11 13.67 11.17
N LEU A 199 -23.36 12.82 10.47
CA LEU A 199 -22.59 11.73 11.11
C LEU A 199 -21.36 12.28 11.84
N GLY A 200 -21.24 11.98 13.13
CA GLY A 200 -20.07 12.34 13.91
C GLY A 200 -18.78 11.69 13.39
N LEU A 201 -17.65 12.40 13.51
CA LEU A 201 -16.31 12.01 12.99
C LEU A 201 -15.76 10.64 13.47
N LYS A 202 -16.47 9.95 14.37
CA LYS A 202 -16.11 8.65 14.96
C LYS A 202 -17.29 7.66 14.98
N GLU A 203 -18.33 7.94 14.22
CA GLU A 203 -19.51 7.08 14.08
C GLU A 203 -19.43 6.34 12.76
N VAL A 204 -19.47 5.01 12.79
CA VAL A 204 -19.29 4.15 11.62
C VAL A 204 -20.67 3.75 11.10
N LEU A 205 -20.89 3.84 9.78
CA LEU A 205 -22.13 3.38 9.17
C LEU A 205 -21.97 1.93 8.71
N LEU A 206 -22.61 1.00 9.41
CA LEU A 206 -22.61 -0.42 9.09
C LEU A 206 -23.91 -0.81 8.38
N ARG A 207 -23.83 -1.74 7.43
CA ARG A 207 -25.02 -2.45 6.93
C ARG A 207 -25.28 -3.66 7.83
N VAL A 208 -26.53 -3.94 8.13
CA VAL A 208 -26.92 -4.96 9.11
C VAL A 208 -27.97 -5.88 8.49
N GLN A 209 -27.77 -7.19 8.63
CA GLN A 209 -28.64 -8.20 8.07
C GLN A 209 -28.97 -9.27 9.11
N MET A 210 -30.27 -9.46 9.40
CA MET A 210 -30.74 -10.57 10.23
C MET A 210 -30.87 -11.84 9.37
N ALA A 211 -30.35 -12.97 9.84
CA ALA A 211 -30.53 -14.26 9.17
C ALA A 211 -31.99 -14.73 9.27
N VAL A 212 -32.48 -15.36 8.22
CA VAL A 212 -33.77 -16.08 8.24
C VAL A 212 -33.53 -17.45 8.90
N PRO A 213 -34.18 -17.78 10.04
CA PRO A 213 -33.87 -18.99 10.81
C PRO A 213 -33.97 -20.28 9.99
N GLY A 214 -32.86 -21.03 9.92
CA GLY A 214 -32.80 -22.32 9.22
C GLY A 214 -32.76 -22.27 7.68
N GLU A 215 -32.93 -21.11 7.04
CA GLU A 215 -33.06 -21.01 5.58
C GLU A 215 -31.76 -20.65 4.82
N GLY A 216 -30.65 -20.37 5.52
CA GLY A 216 -29.37 -20.08 4.85
C GLY A 216 -29.36 -18.79 4.01
N ARG A 217 -30.21 -17.82 4.36
CA ARG A 217 -30.34 -16.50 3.70
C ARG A 217 -30.60 -15.40 4.73
N TYR A 218 -30.56 -14.15 4.28
CA TYR A 218 -30.74 -12.96 5.11
C TYR A 218 -31.97 -12.15 4.68
N PHE A 219 -32.52 -11.39 5.63
CA PHE A 219 -33.44 -10.28 5.34
C PHE A 219 -32.69 -9.12 4.65
N PRO A 220 -33.41 -8.18 3.99
CA PRO A 220 -32.81 -6.98 3.40
C PRO A 220 -31.94 -6.20 4.39
N SER A 221 -30.88 -5.53 3.90
CA SER A 221 -29.92 -4.84 4.75
C SER A 221 -30.44 -3.50 5.28
N GLU A 222 -30.41 -3.32 6.59
CA GLU A 222 -30.70 -2.06 7.28
C GLU A 222 -29.40 -1.27 7.53
N GLU A 223 -29.48 0.07 7.64
CA GLU A 223 -28.32 0.90 8.01
C GLU A 223 -28.26 1.13 9.54
N LEU A 224 -27.07 1.02 10.11
CA LEU A 224 -26.76 1.26 11.53
C LEU A 224 -25.62 2.28 11.65
N VAL A 225 -25.91 3.44 12.24
CA VAL A 225 -24.89 4.33 12.77
C VAL A 225 -24.43 3.79 14.13
N TRP A 226 -23.18 3.36 14.23
CA TRP A 226 -22.58 2.87 15.47
C TRP A 226 -21.49 3.82 15.99
N ASN A 227 -21.72 4.40 17.17
CA ASN A 227 -20.80 5.34 17.80
C ASN A 227 -19.63 4.61 18.50
N ALA A 228 -18.65 4.20 17.70
CA ALA A 228 -17.42 3.54 18.15
C ALA A 228 -16.50 4.45 19.00
N ALA A 229 -16.81 5.75 19.12
CA ALA A 229 -16.10 6.67 20.01
C ALA A 229 -16.35 6.40 21.49
N ARG A 230 -17.55 5.91 21.85
CA ARG A 230 -17.94 5.60 23.23
C ARG A 230 -17.30 4.30 23.71
N ASP A 231 -17.49 3.24 22.93
CA ASP A 231 -16.77 1.98 23.04
C ASP A 231 -16.77 1.30 21.67
N SER A 232 -15.60 0.84 21.22
CA SER A 232 -15.39 0.14 19.95
C SER A 232 -15.29 -1.39 20.12
N SER A 233 -15.66 -1.92 21.28
CA SER A 233 -15.60 -3.35 21.57
C SER A 233 -16.68 -4.19 20.84
N PRO A 234 -16.45 -5.52 20.68
CA PRO A 234 -17.49 -6.47 20.29
C PRO A 234 -18.78 -6.38 21.15
N GLY A 235 -18.63 -6.06 22.44
CA GLY A 235 -19.75 -5.94 23.39
C GLY A 235 -20.61 -4.70 23.13
N SER A 236 -19.99 -3.56 22.79
CA SER A 236 -20.68 -2.33 22.41
C SER A 236 -21.56 -2.51 21.18
N LEU A 237 -20.99 -3.02 20.08
CA LEU A 237 -21.73 -3.27 18.85
C LEU A 237 -22.88 -4.26 19.08
N ARG A 238 -22.61 -5.38 19.77
CA ARG A 238 -23.64 -6.38 20.09
C ARG A 238 -24.75 -5.84 20.98
N SER A 239 -24.43 -4.95 21.93
CA SER A 239 -25.44 -4.33 22.82
C SER A 239 -26.32 -3.32 22.07
N ALA A 240 -25.75 -2.53 21.17
CA ALA A 240 -26.51 -1.62 20.31
C ALA A 240 -27.47 -2.36 19.37
N LEU A 241 -27.01 -3.48 18.79
CA LEU A 241 -27.82 -4.36 17.94
C LEU A 241 -28.91 -5.10 18.73
N ALA A 242 -28.57 -5.62 19.91
CA ALA A 242 -29.53 -6.26 20.82
C ALA A 242 -30.67 -5.31 21.19
N ALA A 243 -30.33 -4.06 21.55
CA ALA A 243 -31.31 -3.01 21.83
C ALA A 243 -32.18 -2.67 20.60
N ARG A 244 -31.62 -2.60 19.39
CA ARG A 244 -32.37 -2.36 18.15
C ARG A 244 -33.41 -3.45 17.86
N TYR A 245 -33.04 -4.73 18.00
CA TYR A 245 -33.93 -5.86 17.67
C TYR A 245 -34.73 -6.41 18.86
N GLY A 246 -34.67 -5.77 20.04
CA GLY A 246 -35.41 -6.20 21.23
C GLY A 246 -34.92 -7.54 21.84
N LEU A 247 -33.63 -7.87 21.64
CA LEU A 247 -33.02 -9.13 22.06
C LEU A 247 -32.06 -8.95 23.25
N SER A 248 -31.66 -10.06 23.87
CA SER A 248 -30.52 -10.07 24.80
C SER A 248 -29.20 -10.03 24.01
N PRO A 249 -28.16 -9.30 24.47
CA PRO A 249 -26.83 -9.37 23.86
C PRO A 249 -26.27 -10.80 23.79
N ASP A 250 -26.56 -11.65 24.78
CA ASP A 250 -26.08 -13.04 24.79
C ASP A 250 -26.88 -13.97 23.84
N ALA A 251 -28.02 -13.50 23.32
CA ALA A 251 -28.80 -14.20 22.31
C ALA A 251 -28.36 -13.89 20.87
N LEU A 252 -27.37 -13.02 20.65
CA LEU A 252 -26.92 -12.61 19.32
C LEU A 252 -25.52 -13.13 18.98
N LEU A 253 -25.42 -13.88 17.88
CA LEU A 253 -24.15 -14.03 17.15
C LEU A 253 -24.05 -12.96 16.07
N LEU A 254 -22.84 -12.42 15.89
CA LEU A 254 -22.48 -11.44 14.88
C LEU A 254 -21.39 -12.03 13.98
N ALA A 255 -21.37 -11.68 12.70
CA ALA A 255 -20.23 -11.89 11.80
C ALA A 255 -20.06 -10.72 10.83
N LYS A 256 -18.83 -10.41 10.41
CA LYS A 256 -18.53 -9.47 9.31
C LYS A 256 -18.52 -10.25 7.98
N HIS A 257 -19.17 -9.73 6.94
CA HIS A 257 -19.02 -10.27 5.58
C HIS A 257 -17.74 -9.75 4.92
N GLN A 258 -17.02 -10.63 4.24
CA GLN A 258 -16.01 -10.29 3.24
C GLN A 258 -16.58 -10.65 1.86
N PRO A 259 -17.34 -9.76 1.19
CA PRO A 259 -18.03 -10.09 -0.06
C PRO A 259 -17.06 -10.53 -1.16
N ASP A 260 -15.89 -9.89 -1.21
CA ASP A 260 -14.80 -10.18 -2.16
C ASP A 260 -14.19 -11.59 -2.03
N LYS A 261 -14.52 -12.31 -0.95
CA LYS A 261 -14.11 -13.71 -0.69
C LYS A 261 -15.27 -14.65 -0.44
N HIS A 262 -16.50 -14.14 -0.33
CA HIS A 262 -17.69 -14.89 0.08
C HIS A 262 -17.53 -15.64 1.43
N VAL A 263 -16.98 -14.93 2.43
CA VAL A 263 -16.67 -15.48 3.77
C VAL A 263 -17.23 -14.59 4.88
N TRP A 264 -17.59 -15.19 6.01
CA TRP A 264 -18.11 -14.52 7.20
C TRP A 264 -17.18 -14.69 8.42
N ASP A 265 -16.62 -13.59 8.93
CA ASP A 265 -15.76 -13.59 10.13
C ASP A 265 -16.60 -13.45 11.40
N ALA A 266 -16.70 -14.52 12.20
CA ALA A 266 -17.51 -14.52 13.42
C ALA A 266 -16.96 -13.56 14.50
N ILE A 267 -17.73 -12.52 14.85
CA ILE A 267 -17.42 -11.52 15.88
C ILE A 267 -17.78 -12.09 17.26
N SER A 268 -17.00 -13.08 17.69
CA SER A 268 -17.05 -13.62 19.04
C SER A 268 -16.53 -12.61 20.08
N SER A 269 -16.95 -12.75 21.33
CA SER A 269 -16.45 -11.95 22.47
C SER A 269 -15.43 -12.70 23.33
N TRP A 270 -14.72 -13.68 22.73
CA TRP A 270 -13.99 -14.71 23.48
C TRP A 270 -12.50 -14.39 23.70
N SER A 271 -12.23 -13.50 24.65
CA SER A 271 -10.86 -13.20 25.11
C SER A 271 -10.32 -14.24 26.11
N GLN A 272 -10.11 -15.49 25.69
CA GLN A 272 -9.36 -16.51 26.46
C GLN A 272 -8.21 -17.19 25.70
N GLN A 273 -7.12 -16.45 25.49
CA GLN A 273 -5.77 -17.03 25.55
C GLN A 273 -4.86 -16.20 26.49
N VAL A 274 -5.33 -16.00 27.73
CA VAL A 274 -4.45 -15.54 28.82
C VAL A 274 -3.64 -16.74 29.30
N SER A 275 -2.49 -16.97 28.65
CA SER A 275 -1.40 -17.76 29.24
C SER A 275 -1.07 -17.21 30.63
N LYS A 276 -0.69 -18.07 31.58
CA LYS A 276 -0.62 -17.75 33.02
C LYS A 276 0.51 -16.77 33.41
N ARG A 277 0.41 -15.52 32.97
CA ARG A 277 1.17 -14.33 33.41
C ARG A 277 0.25 -13.11 33.30
N LYS A 278 0.30 -12.20 34.28
CA LYS A 278 -0.47 -10.94 34.30
C LYS A 278 -0.08 -10.03 33.12
N LYS A 279 -0.71 -10.21 31.96
CA LYS A 279 -0.63 -9.28 30.82
C LYS A 279 -1.91 -8.43 30.81
N LYS A 280 -1.76 -7.10 30.77
CA LYS A 280 -2.86 -6.12 30.81
C LYS A 280 -3.88 -6.45 29.71
N LYS A 281 -5.15 -6.69 30.05
CA LYS A 281 -6.20 -7.03 29.08
C LYS A 281 -6.32 -5.89 28.07
N LYS A 282 -5.86 -6.10 26.83
CA LYS A 282 -5.97 -5.13 25.75
C LYS A 282 -7.45 -5.06 25.36
N THR A 283 -8.03 -3.87 25.30
CA THR A 283 -9.39 -3.70 24.78
C THR A 283 -9.37 -4.07 23.30
N GLU A 284 -10.12 -5.12 22.95
CA GLU A 284 -10.34 -5.54 21.57
C GLU A 284 -11.24 -4.49 20.91
N SER A 285 -10.74 -3.82 19.87
CA SER A 285 -11.47 -2.79 19.12
C SER A 285 -11.77 -3.30 17.73
N LEU A 286 -13.04 -3.29 17.34
CA LEU A 286 -13.48 -3.78 16.03
C LEU A 286 -12.95 -2.94 14.86
N LEU A 287 -12.54 -1.69 15.10
CA LEU A 287 -11.97 -0.80 14.09
C LEU A 287 -10.55 -1.21 13.67
N GLY A 288 -9.88 -2.07 14.45
CA GLY A 288 -8.56 -2.60 14.16
C GLY A 288 -8.58 -4.11 13.89
N ALA A 289 -7.39 -4.71 13.85
CA ALA A 289 -7.25 -6.14 13.64
C ALA A 289 -7.96 -6.98 14.73
N PRO A 290 -8.66 -8.07 14.36
CA PRO A 290 -8.70 -8.64 13.00
C PRO A 290 -9.73 -8.00 12.05
N PHE A 291 -10.84 -7.45 12.58
CA PHE A 291 -12.05 -7.18 11.77
C PHE A 291 -12.00 -5.91 10.91
N HIS A 292 -11.26 -4.88 11.33
CA HIS A 292 -11.11 -3.60 10.61
C HIS A 292 -12.46 -3.02 10.12
N LEU A 293 -13.40 -2.79 11.03
CA LEU A 293 -14.71 -2.24 10.69
C LEU A 293 -14.62 -0.80 10.16
N LYS A 294 -15.21 -0.59 8.99
CA LYS A 294 -15.31 0.68 8.27
C LYS A 294 -16.72 0.89 7.72
N ASP A 295 -16.95 2.03 7.05
CA ASP A 295 -18.24 2.36 6.45
C ASP A 295 -18.64 1.38 5.35
N GLY A 296 -19.93 1.04 5.30
CA GLY A 296 -20.50 0.12 4.33
C GLY A 296 -20.23 -1.37 4.61
N ASP A 297 -19.41 -1.72 5.60
CA ASP A 297 -19.21 -3.12 6.02
C ASP A 297 -20.54 -3.75 6.45
N THR A 298 -20.76 -5.00 6.03
CA THR A 298 -21.98 -5.76 6.34
C THR A 298 -21.79 -6.66 7.56
N ILE A 299 -22.68 -6.53 8.53
CA ILE A 299 -22.77 -7.33 9.75
C ILE A 299 -23.98 -8.26 9.66
N GLY A 300 -23.73 -9.56 9.60
CA GLY A 300 -24.74 -10.60 9.70
C GLY A 300 -25.05 -10.89 11.16
N LEU A 301 -26.33 -11.10 11.48
CA LEU A 301 -26.82 -11.42 12.81
C LEU A 301 -27.55 -12.76 12.82
N LYS A 302 -27.42 -13.49 13.92
CA LYS A 302 -28.27 -14.65 14.24
C LYS A 302 -28.82 -14.59 15.65
N ASN A 303 -30.12 -14.85 15.78
CA ASN A 303 -30.82 -14.96 17.04
C ASN A 303 -30.82 -16.41 17.54
N LEU A 304 -30.00 -16.67 18.57
CA LEU A 304 -29.82 -17.99 19.20
C LEU A 304 -31.08 -18.54 19.89
N LEU A 305 -32.12 -17.73 20.07
CA LEU A 305 -33.42 -18.19 20.60
C LEU A 305 -34.25 -18.95 19.55
N VAL A 306 -33.91 -18.84 18.26
CA VAL A 306 -34.64 -19.46 17.14
C VAL A 306 -33.76 -20.22 16.14
N ASP A 307 -32.48 -19.87 16.00
CA ASP A 307 -31.50 -20.63 15.20
C ASP A 307 -30.22 -20.86 16.01
N SER A 308 -29.89 -22.13 16.25
CA SER A 308 -28.65 -22.53 16.93
C SER A 308 -27.46 -22.73 15.97
N SER A 309 -27.68 -22.65 14.66
CA SER A 309 -26.63 -22.77 13.65
C SER A 309 -25.66 -21.60 13.72
N ARG A 310 -24.37 -21.91 13.85
CA ARG A 310 -23.28 -20.93 13.87
C ARG A 310 -22.72 -20.59 12.50
N ASP A 311 -23.23 -21.22 11.43
CA ASP A 311 -22.81 -20.94 10.06
C ASP A 311 -23.59 -19.74 9.49
N PHE A 312 -22.86 -18.77 8.94
CA PHE A 312 -23.38 -17.54 8.33
C PHE A 312 -23.39 -17.63 6.80
N CYS A 313 -22.79 -18.67 6.19
CA CYS A 313 -22.68 -18.77 4.74
C CYS A 313 -24.07 -18.92 4.08
N THR A 314 -24.28 -18.17 3.00
CA THR A 314 -25.45 -18.32 2.12
C THR A 314 -25.18 -19.27 0.96
N LEU A 315 -26.23 -19.67 0.23
CA LEU A 315 -26.07 -20.40 -1.04
C LEU A 315 -25.26 -19.60 -2.08
N ASP A 316 -25.43 -18.27 -2.09
CA ASP A 316 -24.70 -17.38 -3.00
C ASP A 316 -23.21 -17.26 -2.58
N ASP A 317 -22.93 -17.26 -1.27
CA ASP A 317 -21.55 -17.35 -0.77
C ASP A 317 -20.89 -18.67 -1.19
N LEU A 318 -21.59 -19.80 -1.05
CA LEU A 318 -21.07 -21.11 -1.45
C LEU A 318 -20.79 -21.18 -2.96
N GLN A 319 -21.67 -20.62 -3.79
CA GLN A 319 -21.44 -20.48 -5.23
C GLN A 319 -20.27 -19.54 -5.55
N GLY A 320 -20.14 -18.43 -4.83
CA GLY A 320 -19.01 -17.50 -4.98
C GLY A 320 -17.68 -18.13 -4.60
N GLN A 321 -17.62 -18.83 -3.47
CA GLN A 321 -16.46 -19.64 -3.09
C GLN A 321 -16.14 -20.73 -4.11
N GLN A 322 -17.14 -21.38 -4.69
CA GLN A 322 -16.94 -22.37 -5.75
C GLN A 322 -16.35 -21.74 -7.01
N LYS A 323 -16.92 -20.61 -7.49
CA LYS A 323 -16.38 -19.86 -8.63
C LYS A 323 -14.94 -19.41 -8.41
N LEU A 324 -14.61 -18.87 -7.23
CA LEU A 324 -13.23 -18.49 -6.88
C LEU A 324 -12.26 -19.69 -6.86
N ARG A 325 -12.73 -20.89 -6.46
CA ARG A 325 -11.94 -22.13 -6.54
C ARG A 325 -11.79 -22.61 -7.98
N GLU A 326 -12.85 -22.58 -8.77
CA GLU A 326 -12.84 -22.97 -10.19
C GLU A 326 -11.97 -22.02 -11.02
N GLU A 327 -12.04 -20.71 -10.80
CA GLU A 327 -11.13 -19.74 -11.41
C GLU A 327 -9.68 -19.97 -10.99
N ALA A 328 -9.42 -20.24 -9.70
CA ALA A 328 -8.08 -20.58 -9.23
C ALA A 328 -7.56 -21.89 -9.84
N GLU A 329 -8.45 -22.85 -10.15
CA GLU A 329 -8.10 -24.10 -10.83
C GLU A 329 -7.94 -23.91 -12.34
N GLN A 330 -8.77 -23.08 -12.99
CA GLN A 330 -8.62 -22.68 -14.39
C GLN A 330 -7.33 -21.88 -14.62
N ARG A 331 -6.97 -20.98 -13.71
CA ARG A 331 -5.66 -20.29 -13.71
C ARG A 331 -4.47 -21.25 -13.51
N ARG A 332 -4.68 -22.46 -12.97
CA ARG A 332 -3.69 -23.55 -12.93
C ARG A 332 -3.73 -24.45 -14.18
N LYS A 333 -4.89 -24.65 -14.79
CA LYS A 333 -5.10 -25.47 -16.01
C LYS A 333 -4.84 -24.71 -17.32
N GLY A 334 -4.83 -23.37 -17.29
CA GLY A 334 -4.66 -22.49 -18.45
C GLY A 334 -3.25 -22.39 -19.02
N ALA A 335 -2.29 -23.17 -18.52
CA ALA A 335 -1.07 -23.48 -19.28
C ALA A 335 -1.45 -24.38 -20.48
N PRO A 336 -0.87 -24.18 -21.67
CA PRO A 336 -1.41 -24.76 -22.90
C PRO A 336 -1.34 -26.29 -22.91
N SER A 337 -2.50 -26.93 -22.91
CA SER A 337 -2.71 -28.28 -23.41
C SER A 337 -3.61 -28.21 -24.64
N CYS A 338 -3.06 -28.54 -25.81
CA CYS A 338 -3.83 -28.52 -27.06
C CYS A 338 -4.85 -29.66 -27.07
N GLU A 339 -6.00 -29.42 -27.68
CA GLU A 339 -7.11 -30.37 -27.75
C GLU A 339 -6.77 -31.63 -28.55
N ALA A 340 -7.42 -32.75 -28.20
CA ALA A 340 -7.49 -33.93 -29.05
C ALA A 340 -8.88 -34.58 -28.93
N ALA A 341 -9.52 -34.84 -30.06
CA ALA A 341 -10.82 -35.50 -30.18
C ALA A 341 -10.82 -36.41 -31.42
N PRO A 342 -11.76 -37.37 -31.53
CA PRO A 342 -12.24 -38.28 -30.49
C PRO A 342 -12.10 -39.77 -30.91
N GLU A 343 -12.41 -40.70 -29.98
CA GLU A 343 -12.60 -42.18 -30.09
C GLU A 343 -12.16 -42.95 -31.39
N ARG A 344 -11.56 -44.16 -31.35
CA ARG A 344 -12.10 -45.41 -30.74
C ARG A 344 -11.06 -46.52 -30.48
N LYS A 345 -11.43 -47.39 -29.53
CA LYS A 345 -10.84 -48.67 -29.04
C LYS A 345 -9.94 -49.47 -30.03
N ALA A 346 -8.78 -49.94 -29.53
CA ALA A 346 -8.49 -51.38 -29.35
C ALA A 346 -7.26 -51.67 -28.44
N SER A 347 -7.37 -52.73 -27.62
CA SER A 347 -6.39 -53.29 -26.66
C SER A 347 -5.08 -53.81 -27.30
N SER A 348 -3.89 -53.77 -26.69
CA SER A 348 -3.49 -54.62 -25.53
C SER A 348 -1.96 -54.68 -25.32
N SER A 349 -1.55 -55.19 -24.14
CA SER A 349 -0.26 -55.84 -23.81
C SER A 349 1.02 -55.01 -23.59
N SER A 350 1.66 -55.34 -22.47
CA SER A 350 2.83 -54.76 -21.82
C SER A 350 4.19 -55.28 -22.32
N LYS A 351 5.27 -54.49 -22.15
CA LYS A 351 6.40 -54.83 -21.21
C LYS A 351 7.56 -53.81 -21.14
N ALA A 352 8.05 -53.62 -19.90
CA ALA A 352 9.44 -53.45 -19.44
C ALA A 352 10.45 -52.44 -20.08
N ARG A 353 10.73 -51.38 -19.29
CA ARG A 353 12.06 -50.81 -18.89
C ARG A 353 13.19 -50.56 -19.92
N LYS A 354 13.56 -49.26 -20.04
CA LYS A 354 14.89 -48.59 -19.91
C LYS A 354 16.14 -49.24 -20.59
N PRO A 355 16.99 -48.44 -21.27
CA PRO A 355 17.83 -47.46 -20.58
C PRO A 355 17.70 -46.00 -21.05
N GLU A 356 18.32 -45.09 -20.29
CA GLU A 356 18.49 -43.68 -20.64
C GLU A 356 19.73 -43.49 -21.54
N VAL A 357 19.61 -42.59 -22.54
CA VAL A 357 20.74 -42.01 -23.27
C VAL A 357 20.45 -40.52 -23.46
N ALA A 358 21.36 -39.65 -23.04
CA ALA A 358 21.23 -38.21 -23.23
C ALA A 358 21.72 -37.78 -24.62
N LEU A 359 21.02 -36.84 -25.26
CA LEU A 359 21.48 -36.16 -26.46
C LEU A 359 21.28 -34.65 -26.34
N SER A 360 22.35 -33.90 -26.61
CA SER A 360 22.41 -32.44 -26.61
C SER A 360 21.95 -31.84 -27.95
N ILE A 361 21.28 -30.70 -27.91
CA ILE A 361 21.00 -29.89 -29.11
C ILE A 361 22.14 -28.89 -29.31
N ASN A 362 22.64 -28.80 -30.54
CA ASN A 362 23.75 -27.91 -30.94
C ASN A 362 23.19 -26.72 -31.73
N VAL A 363 23.69 -25.51 -31.48
CA VAL A 363 23.22 -24.27 -32.13
C VAL A 363 24.33 -23.71 -33.03
N GLY A 364 24.02 -23.53 -34.31
CA GLY A 364 24.99 -23.13 -35.32
C GLY A 364 25.55 -21.71 -35.14
N THR A 365 26.85 -21.55 -35.38
CA THR A 365 27.55 -20.26 -35.30
C THR A 365 27.09 -19.26 -36.35
N PHE A 366 26.89 -18.01 -35.93
CA PHE A 366 27.05 -16.84 -36.80
C PHE A 366 28.24 -15.98 -36.32
N ARG A 367 28.93 -15.34 -37.28
CA ARG A 367 30.14 -14.53 -37.06
C ARG A 367 29.99 -13.20 -37.81
N TYR A 368 30.06 -12.08 -37.08
CA TYR A 368 30.69 -10.84 -37.57
C TYR A 368 31.49 -10.26 -36.38
N PHE A 369 32.82 -10.38 -36.41
CA PHE A 369 33.80 -9.48 -37.04
C PHE A 369 34.24 -8.34 -36.12
N PHE A 370 35.25 -8.63 -35.28
CA PHE A 370 36.21 -7.62 -34.81
C PHE A 370 37.54 -7.86 -35.52
N GLY A 371 38.03 -6.85 -36.26
CA GLY A 371 39.34 -6.85 -36.94
C GLY A 371 40.33 -5.93 -36.22
N PRO A 372 41.62 -6.27 -36.08
CA PRO A 372 42.55 -5.54 -35.21
C PRO A 372 43.45 -4.54 -35.95
N LEU A 373 43.91 -3.51 -35.24
CA LEU A 373 45.17 -2.82 -35.54
C LEU A 373 46.24 -3.22 -34.51
N LYS A 374 47.48 -3.41 -34.97
CA LYS A 374 48.65 -3.74 -34.14
C LYS A 374 49.87 -2.91 -34.54
N ARG A 375 50.49 -2.28 -33.53
CA ARG A 375 51.94 -1.97 -33.37
C ARG A 375 52.71 -1.28 -34.51
N LEU A 376 53.42 -0.22 -34.13
CA LEU A 376 54.90 -0.12 -34.07
C LEU A 376 55.18 0.92 -32.94
N ALA A 377 55.97 0.65 -31.89
CA ALA A 377 57.43 0.51 -31.79
C ALA A 377 58.18 1.88 -31.80
N ALA A 378 59.27 2.11 -31.05
CA ALA A 378 59.78 1.43 -29.84
C ALA A 378 60.90 2.28 -29.17
N ALA A 379 60.80 2.51 -27.85
CA ALA A 379 61.88 2.85 -26.89
C ALA A 379 61.24 3.03 -25.48
N GLY A 380 61.87 2.74 -24.34
CA GLY A 380 63.16 2.08 -24.13
C GLY A 380 64.08 2.81 -23.15
N LEU A 381 63.82 2.75 -21.84
CA LEU A 381 64.80 2.96 -20.75
C LEU A 381 64.22 2.58 -19.36
N HIS A 382 65.09 2.06 -18.49
CA HIS A 382 64.93 1.72 -17.05
C HIS A 382 66.15 2.33 -16.31
N PRO A 383 66.28 2.29 -14.97
CA PRO A 383 65.35 2.32 -13.83
C PRO A 383 65.73 3.56 -12.94
N PRO A 384 66.00 3.55 -11.61
CA PRO A 384 65.46 2.87 -10.40
C PRO A 384 64.94 3.88 -9.29
N PRO A 385 64.47 3.41 -8.10
CA PRO A 385 64.05 4.26 -6.95
C PRO A 385 65.24 4.48 -5.95
N PRO A 386 65.14 4.82 -4.62
CA PRO A 386 63.98 5.02 -3.70
C PRO A 386 64.14 6.16 -2.61
N ARG A 387 63.33 6.08 -1.52
CA ARG A 387 63.53 6.55 -0.11
C ARG A 387 62.90 7.85 0.43
N VAL A 388 61.92 7.64 1.33
CA VAL A 388 61.85 8.04 2.76
C VAL A 388 62.98 8.93 3.33
N ILE A 389 62.61 9.98 4.10
CA ILE A 389 63.31 10.46 5.32
C ILE A 389 62.31 11.22 6.23
N TRP A 390 62.67 11.46 7.51
CA TRP A 390 61.81 11.99 8.58
C TRP A 390 62.42 13.26 9.23
N ALA A 391 61.68 13.90 10.16
CA ALA A 391 62.05 15.07 10.98
C ALA A 391 62.18 16.44 10.26
N GLY A 392 62.05 17.61 10.94
CA GLY A 392 61.46 17.82 12.28
C GLY A 392 61.92 19.07 13.06
N GLY A 393 60.98 20.01 13.31
CA GLY A 393 60.88 20.79 14.57
C GLY A 393 61.49 22.22 14.68
N ARG A 394 60.71 23.11 15.33
CA ARG A 394 61.08 24.38 16.04
C ARG A 394 61.59 25.56 15.16
N GLY A 395 61.29 26.84 15.42
CA GLY A 395 60.38 27.50 16.40
C GLY A 395 60.71 29.00 16.63
N LEU A 396 59.95 29.67 17.54
CA LEU A 396 60.17 31.00 18.21
C LEU A 396 59.78 32.35 17.51
N ARG A 397 58.86 33.10 18.18
CA ARG A 397 58.83 34.60 18.46
C ARG A 397 58.67 35.54 17.22
N ARG A 398 58.21 36.81 17.23
CA ARG A 398 57.61 37.84 18.15
C ARG A 398 56.98 38.95 17.24
N ALA A 399 56.17 39.96 17.59
CA ALA A 399 55.50 40.46 18.81
C ALA A 399 54.28 41.41 18.49
N VAL A 400 53.63 41.92 19.54
CA VAL A 400 52.56 42.97 19.69
C VAL A 400 53.16 44.40 19.61
N PRO A 401 52.50 45.53 19.19
CA PRO A 401 51.22 46.15 19.68
C PRO A 401 50.20 46.63 18.61
N GLY A 402 49.00 47.18 18.92
CA GLY A 402 48.50 47.77 20.19
C GLY A 402 46.98 47.69 20.47
N ARG A 403 46.41 48.69 21.18
CA ARG A 403 45.18 48.61 22.03
C ARG A 403 44.30 49.88 21.93
N LEU A 404 42.97 49.76 22.11
CA LEU A 404 41.96 50.70 22.74
C LEU A 404 40.51 50.24 22.31
N THR A 405 39.41 50.25 23.08
CA THR A 405 39.12 50.48 24.52
C THR A 405 37.78 49.79 24.97
N GLN A 406 37.54 49.69 26.29
CA GLN A 406 36.27 49.33 26.99
C GLN A 406 35.59 50.61 27.57
N PRO A 407 34.41 50.65 28.26
CA PRO A 407 33.77 49.71 29.24
C PRO A 407 32.25 49.42 28.97
N ALA A 408 31.43 48.64 29.71
CA ALA A 408 31.32 48.17 31.13
C ALA A 408 30.74 49.24 32.11
N THR A 409 30.02 49.00 33.23
CA THR A 409 29.54 47.85 34.07
C THR A 409 28.05 48.13 34.51
N PRO A 410 27.40 47.82 35.68
CA PRO A 410 27.67 46.99 36.90
C PRO A 410 26.44 46.17 37.47
N ALA A 411 26.50 45.81 38.78
CA ALA A 411 25.43 45.43 39.74
C ALA A 411 24.80 44.00 39.71
N CYS A 412 24.53 43.29 40.84
CA CYS A 412 24.91 43.52 42.26
C CYS A 412 24.80 42.25 43.19
N ASN A 413 25.68 42.19 44.20
CA ASN A 413 25.63 41.60 45.58
C ASN A 413 24.91 40.27 45.98
N ASN A 414 25.67 39.29 46.52
CA ASN A 414 25.91 38.97 47.97
C ASN A 414 24.79 39.24 49.03
N THR A 415 24.54 38.46 50.11
CA THR A 415 25.15 37.26 50.79
C THR A 415 24.17 36.61 51.81
N LEU A 416 24.33 35.34 52.26
CA LEU A 416 24.35 34.85 53.68
C LEU A 416 24.27 33.29 53.88
N HIS A 417 24.53 32.82 55.11
CA HIS A 417 24.68 31.41 55.61
C HIS A 417 23.63 31.09 56.74
N PRO A 418 23.56 29.92 57.47
CA PRO A 418 24.52 28.80 57.65
C PRO A 418 24.00 27.31 57.78
N ALA A 419 24.96 26.37 57.72
CA ALA A 419 25.15 25.10 58.47
C ALA A 419 24.04 24.05 58.80
N CYS A 420 24.35 22.76 58.54
CA CYS A 420 24.26 21.64 59.51
C CYS A 420 25.16 20.44 59.09
N ASN A 421 25.43 19.49 59.99
CA ASN A 421 26.36 18.35 59.84
C ASN A 421 25.69 17.06 59.31
N THR A 422 26.50 16.16 58.71
CA THR A 422 26.68 14.75 59.15
C THR A 422 27.86 14.09 58.41
N THR A 423 28.71 13.37 59.17
CA THR A 423 29.87 12.62 58.66
C THR A 423 29.55 11.13 58.59
N GLN A 424 29.92 10.45 57.50
CA GLN A 424 29.99 8.98 57.45
C GLN A 424 31.27 8.50 56.76
N GLN A 425 31.77 7.34 57.19
CA GLN A 425 33.02 6.72 56.74
C GLN A 425 32.82 5.88 55.45
N PRO A 426 33.89 5.63 54.67
CA PRO A 426 33.79 4.87 53.42
C PRO A 426 33.53 3.37 53.66
N ALA A 427 32.58 2.80 52.91
CA ALA A 427 32.43 1.36 52.73
C ALA A 427 33.44 0.84 51.68
N PRO A 428 33.84 -0.46 51.73
CA PRO A 428 34.85 -0.99 50.83
C PRO A 428 34.38 -1.09 49.37
N SER A 429 35.32 -0.97 48.44
CA SER A 429 35.07 -1.13 47.00
C SER A 429 34.55 -2.53 46.67
N PRO A 430 33.45 -2.67 45.90
CA PRO A 430 33.14 -3.95 45.26
C PRO A 430 34.27 -4.34 44.28
N PRO A 431 34.46 -5.63 43.97
CA PRO A 431 35.51 -6.06 43.06
C PRO A 431 35.30 -5.47 41.66
N PHE A 432 36.40 -5.20 40.96
CA PHE A 432 36.40 -4.88 39.53
C PHE A 432 35.95 -6.10 38.72
N ILE A 433 34.64 -6.34 38.67
CA ILE A 433 34.03 -7.13 37.61
C ILE A 433 34.18 -6.30 36.34
N LEU A 434 35.22 -6.62 35.57
CA LEU A 434 35.27 -6.30 34.15
C LEU A 434 34.00 -6.88 33.52
N HIS A 435 33.00 -6.00 33.36
CA HIS A 435 31.98 -6.20 32.36
C HIS A 435 32.67 -6.04 31.00
N LEU A 436 33.34 -7.13 30.58
CA LEU A 436 33.30 -7.55 29.20
C LEU A 436 31.82 -7.57 28.83
N GLN A 437 31.34 -6.45 28.29
CA GLN A 437 30.10 -6.45 27.54
C GLN A 437 30.28 -7.54 26.50
N ARG A 438 29.51 -8.62 26.66
CA ARG A 438 29.44 -9.68 25.66
C ARG A 438 28.70 -9.08 24.48
N THR A 439 29.43 -8.30 23.67
CA THR A 439 28.93 -7.76 22.41
C THR A 439 28.33 -8.94 21.67
N ASN A 440 27.03 -8.85 21.38
CA ASN A 440 26.35 -9.92 20.68
C ASN A 440 27.01 -9.99 19.30
N HIS A 441 27.85 -11.01 19.09
CA HIS A 441 28.58 -11.18 17.83
C HIS A 441 27.62 -11.24 16.63
N VAL A 442 26.38 -11.67 16.89
CA VAL A 442 25.25 -11.68 15.95
C VAL A 442 24.73 -10.28 15.59
N ALA A 443 24.73 -9.32 16.53
CA ALA A 443 24.36 -7.93 16.23
C ALA A 443 25.37 -7.29 15.27
N ILE A 444 26.67 -7.44 15.57
CA ILE A 444 27.77 -6.94 14.72
C ILE A 444 27.68 -7.50 13.29
N MET A 445 27.22 -8.75 13.13
CA MET A 445 27.02 -9.38 11.82
C MET A 445 25.78 -8.85 11.07
N VAL A 446 24.75 -8.34 11.76
CA VAL A 446 23.63 -7.62 11.11
C VAL A 446 24.03 -6.19 10.74
N ASP A 447 24.77 -5.50 11.61
CA ASP A 447 25.17 -4.10 11.40
C ASP A 447 25.94 -3.90 10.07
N ALA A 448 26.64 -4.95 9.59
CA ALA A 448 27.29 -4.98 8.28
C ALA A 448 26.32 -4.81 7.08
N PHE A 449 25.08 -5.29 7.21
CA PHE A 449 24.02 -5.15 6.20
C PHE A 449 23.28 -3.81 6.29
N CYS A 450 23.45 -3.03 7.37
CA CYS A 450 22.71 -1.81 7.60
C CYS A 450 23.12 -0.68 6.65
N ALA A 451 22.31 -0.49 5.61
CA ALA A 451 22.42 0.56 4.62
C ALA A 451 21.13 0.69 3.80
N THR A 452 21.08 1.73 2.98
CA THR A 452 20.19 1.83 1.83
C THR A 452 20.86 1.15 0.63
N TRP A 453 20.13 0.28 -0.07
CA TRP A 453 20.60 -0.59 -1.15
C TRP A 453 19.70 -0.44 -2.39
N LYS A 454 20.22 0.05 -3.51
CA LYS A 454 19.49 0.21 -4.78
C LYS A 454 19.68 -1.02 -5.68
N LEU A 455 18.61 -1.57 -6.27
CA LEU A 455 18.73 -2.68 -7.23
C LEU A 455 19.48 -2.23 -8.50
N VAL A 456 20.48 -3.01 -8.92
CA VAL A 456 21.23 -2.79 -10.18
C VAL A 456 21.13 -3.95 -11.17
N ASP A 457 20.93 -5.19 -10.72
CA ASP A 457 20.76 -6.38 -11.58
C ASP A 457 19.74 -7.37 -10.99
N SER A 458 19.05 -8.12 -11.84
CA SER A 458 18.01 -9.09 -11.46
C SER A 458 17.88 -10.23 -12.47
N GLN A 459 18.19 -11.44 -12.02
CA GLN A 459 18.23 -12.65 -12.84
C GLN A 459 17.15 -13.65 -12.41
N ASN A 460 16.44 -14.22 -13.39
CA ASN A 460 15.41 -15.28 -13.23
C ASN A 460 14.22 -14.94 -12.30
N PHE A 461 13.94 -13.65 -12.06
CA PHE A 461 12.92 -13.22 -11.09
C PHE A 461 11.47 -13.49 -11.53
N ASP A 462 11.16 -13.49 -12.85
CA ASP A 462 9.81 -13.85 -13.33
C ASP A 462 9.45 -15.28 -12.96
N GLU A 463 10.35 -16.24 -13.25
CA GLU A 463 10.13 -17.66 -12.97
C GLU A 463 10.00 -17.92 -11.45
N TYR A 464 10.76 -17.21 -10.61
CA TYR A 464 10.60 -17.28 -9.16
C TYR A 464 9.22 -16.75 -8.69
N MET A 465 8.79 -15.60 -9.20
CA MET A 465 7.46 -15.05 -8.90
C MET A 465 6.32 -15.93 -9.47
N LYS A 466 6.52 -16.54 -10.64
CA LYS A 466 5.60 -17.46 -11.32
C LYS A 466 5.41 -18.74 -10.51
N GLU A 467 6.49 -19.34 -10.01
CA GLU A 467 6.46 -20.53 -9.15
C GLU A 467 5.80 -20.23 -7.79
N LEU A 468 6.04 -19.04 -7.20
CA LEU A 468 5.29 -18.56 -6.02
C LEU A 468 3.77 -18.49 -6.26
N GLY A 469 3.33 -18.32 -7.51
CA GLY A 469 1.93 -18.16 -7.92
C GLY A 469 1.50 -16.72 -8.19
N VAL A 470 2.44 -15.78 -8.34
CA VAL A 470 2.16 -14.36 -8.62
C VAL A 470 1.58 -14.19 -10.02
N GLY A 471 0.47 -13.46 -10.12
CA GLY A 471 -0.26 -13.20 -11.36
C GLY A 471 0.55 -12.44 -12.40
N PHE A 472 0.36 -12.76 -13.69
CA PHE A 472 1.20 -12.30 -14.80
C PHE A 472 1.47 -10.79 -14.81
N ALA A 473 0.43 -9.96 -14.70
CA ALA A 473 0.58 -8.50 -14.69
C ALA A 473 1.47 -8.01 -13.54
N THR A 474 1.22 -8.49 -12.32
CA THR A 474 2.05 -8.19 -11.13
C THR A 474 3.51 -8.60 -11.31
N ARG A 475 3.77 -9.69 -12.04
CA ARG A 475 5.15 -10.09 -12.36
C ARG A 475 5.83 -9.15 -13.35
N GLN A 476 5.12 -8.69 -14.40
CA GLN A 476 5.68 -7.72 -15.34
C GLN A 476 6.13 -6.46 -14.60
N VAL A 477 5.27 -5.91 -13.74
CA VAL A 477 5.63 -4.79 -12.83
C VAL A 477 6.84 -5.14 -11.95
N GLY A 478 6.82 -6.30 -11.28
CA GLY A 478 7.88 -6.73 -10.36
C GLY A 478 9.25 -6.92 -11.03
N ASN A 479 9.28 -7.28 -12.31
CA ASN A 479 10.52 -7.41 -13.09
C ASN A 479 11.11 -6.04 -13.47
N VAL A 480 10.30 -5.08 -13.93
CA VAL A 480 10.79 -3.73 -14.30
C VAL A 480 11.07 -2.84 -13.10
N THR A 481 10.41 -3.11 -11.96
CA THR A 481 10.57 -2.35 -10.71
C THR A 481 11.96 -2.54 -10.12
N LYS A 482 12.65 -1.42 -9.89
CA LYS A 482 13.95 -1.33 -9.20
C LYS A 482 13.75 -0.88 -7.73
N PRO A 483 13.41 -1.78 -6.79
CA PRO A 483 13.22 -1.41 -5.40
C PRO A 483 14.53 -0.96 -4.75
N THR A 484 14.40 -0.05 -3.79
CA THR A 484 15.44 0.27 -2.82
C THR A 484 15.13 -0.47 -1.52
N ILE A 485 16.11 -1.20 -0.97
CA ILE A 485 15.99 -1.87 0.34
C ILE A 485 16.77 -1.06 1.37
N VAL A 486 16.10 -0.60 2.43
CA VAL A 486 16.74 -0.03 3.61
C VAL A 486 16.77 -1.10 4.71
N ILE A 487 17.95 -1.41 5.21
CA ILE A 487 18.13 -2.30 6.37
C ILE A 487 18.60 -1.43 7.55
N SER A 488 17.88 -1.47 8.66
CA SER A 488 18.27 -0.90 9.95
C SER A 488 18.23 -1.95 11.05
N HIS A 489 18.96 -1.70 12.13
CA HIS A 489 18.99 -2.53 13.32
C HIS A 489 18.60 -1.64 14.52
N GLU A 490 17.47 -1.95 15.15
CA GLU A 490 16.79 -1.10 16.13
C GLU A 490 16.60 -1.90 17.44
N ASP A 491 17.36 -1.53 18.47
CA ASP A 491 17.54 -2.23 19.76
C ASP A 491 18.00 -3.70 19.64
N GLU A 492 17.05 -4.60 19.35
CA GLU A 492 17.24 -6.05 19.18
C GLU A 492 16.51 -6.56 17.91
N ARG A 493 16.03 -5.66 17.05
CA ARG A 493 15.20 -5.96 15.88
C ARG A 493 15.93 -5.63 14.59
N VAL A 494 15.97 -6.59 13.68
CA VAL A 494 16.28 -6.31 12.27
C VAL A 494 15.03 -5.71 11.64
N VAL A 495 15.18 -4.56 10.99
CA VAL A 495 14.12 -3.89 10.25
C VAL A 495 14.54 -3.85 8.78
N VAL A 496 13.67 -4.33 7.90
CA VAL A 496 13.88 -4.33 6.46
C VAL A 496 12.72 -3.60 5.80
N LYS A 497 13.01 -2.48 5.16
CA LYS A 497 12.04 -1.66 4.42
C LYS A 497 12.34 -1.81 2.93
N THR A 498 11.37 -2.24 2.15
CA THR A 498 11.47 -2.27 0.69
C THR A 498 10.63 -1.13 0.14
N GLN A 499 11.29 -0.17 -0.51
CA GLN A 499 10.67 0.99 -1.13
C GLN A 499 10.62 0.78 -2.65
N SER A 500 9.47 1.01 -3.26
CA SER A 500 9.30 0.94 -4.72
C SER A 500 8.09 1.73 -5.21
N THR A 501 8.09 2.08 -6.50
CA THR A 501 6.95 2.73 -7.18
C THR A 501 5.69 1.87 -7.23
N PHE A 502 5.82 0.53 -7.12
CA PHE A 502 4.68 -0.38 -7.08
C PHE A 502 4.07 -0.52 -5.69
N LYS A 503 4.90 -0.81 -4.68
CA LYS A 503 4.45 -0.99 -3.29
C LYS A 503 5.61 -0.82 -2.30
N ASN A 504 5.32 -0.16 -1.19
CA ASN A 504 6.24 -0.06 -0.05
C ASN A 504 5.87 -1.10 1.02
N THR A 505 6.87 -1.80 1.57
CA THR A 505 6.69 -2.78 2.65
C THR A 505 7.73 -2.56 3.75
N GLU A 506 7.35 -2.78 5.00
CA GLU A 506 8.25 -2.71 6.16
C GLU A 506 8.01 -3.92 7.06
N VAL A 507 9.08 -4.63 7.40
CA VAL A 507 9.04 -5.81 8.29
C VAL A 507 10.06 -5.63 9.41
N SER A 508 9.69 -6.01 10.64
CA SER A 508 10.61 -5.96 11.79
C SER A 508 10.48 -7.20 12.67
N GLY A 509 11.62 -7.85 12.93
CA GLY A 509 11.67 -9.10 13.71
C GLY A 509 12.97 -9.21 14.49
N LYS A 510 12.95 -9.96 15.59
CA LYS A 510 14.20 -10.36 16.26
C LYS A 510 14.80 -11.57 15.55
N LEU A 511 16.12 -11.72 15.65
CA LEU A 511 16.79 -12.91 15.14
C LEU A 511 16.36 -14.17 15.91
N GLY A 512 15.97 -15.21 15.18
CA GLY A 512 15.51 -16.48 15.73
C GLY A 512 14.09 -16.48 16.30
N GLU A 513 13.39 -15.33 16.34
CA GLU A 513 11.96 -15.26 16.70
C GLU A 513 11.09 -15.26 15.43
N GLU A 514 10.02 -16.05 15.45
CA GLU A 514 9.01 -16.04 14.39
C GLU A 514 8.06 -14.84 14.57
N PHE A 515 7.76 -14.13 13.47
CA PHE A 515 6.82 -13.01 13.42
C PHE A 515 5.90 -13.13 12.21
N ASP A 516 4.74 -12.46 12.26
CA ASP A 516 3.79 -12.45 11.14
C ASP A 516 4.14 -11.30 10.18
N GLU A 517 4.24 -11.61 8.88
CA GLU A 517 4.60 -10.69 7.79
C GLU A 517 3.47 -10.67 6.74
N THR A 518 3.12 -9.49 6.22
CA THR A 518 2.35 -9.37 4.98
C THR A 518 3.32 -9.03 3.85
N THR A 519 3.45 -9.91 2.87
CA THR A 519 4.39 -9.73 1.75
C THR A 519 3.89 -8.66 0.76
N ALA A 520 4.75 -8.22 -0.15
CA ALA A 520 4.37 -7.27 -1.21
C ALA A 520 3.21 -7.79 -2.08
N ASP A 521 3.13 -9.10 -2.30
CA ASP A 521 2.05 -9.81 -3.01
C ASP A 521 0.89 -10.26 -2.08
N ASP A 522 0.71 -9.59 -0.94
CA ASP A 522 -0.42 -9.72 0.00
C ASP A 522 -0.65 -11.12 0.59
N ARG A 523 0.37 -11.98 0.59
CA ARG A 523 0.36 -13.21 1.40
C ARG A 523 0.66 -12.86 2.85
N THR A 524 -0.21 -13.29 3.76
CA THR A 524 0.15 -13.38 5.19
C THR A 524 1.03 -14.61 5.39
N VAL A 525 2.28 -14.39 5.78
CA VAL A 525 3.28 -15.44 6.00
C VAL A 525 3.84 -15.36 7.41
N LYS A 526 4.38 -16.48 7.91
CA LYS A 526 5.17 -16.52 9.13
C LYS A 526 6.65 -16.46 8.77
N SER A 527 7.34 -15.47 9.28
CA SER A 527 8.70 -15.13 8.91
C SER A 527 9.68 -15.25 10.06
N THR A 528 10.94 -15.53 9.74
CA THR A 528 12.03 -15.58 10.73
C THR A 528 13.31 -15.05 10.10
N PHE A 529 13.98 -14.12 10.79
CA PHE A 529 15.33 -13.68 10.44
C PHE A 529 16.38 -14.52 11.21
N THR A 530 17.46 -14.90 10.54
CA THR A 530 18.57 -15.68 11.11
C THR A 530 19.90 -15.26 10.47
N MET A 531 21.01 -15.50 11.15
CA MET A 531 22.35 -15.41 10.54
C MET A 531 22.87 -16.83 10.27
N GLU A 532 23.06 -17.19 9.01
CA GLU A 532 23.66 -18.46 8.58
C GLU A 532 25.13 -18.20 8.18
N GLY A 533 26.02 -18.22 9.18
CA GLY A 533 27.36 -17.65 9.03
C GLY A 533 27.26 -16.14 8.85
N ASP A 534 27.97 -15.59 7.86
CA ASP A 534 27.96 -14.16 7.53
C ASP A 534 26.72 -13.72 6.73
N ASN A 535 25.80 -14.64 6.39
CA ASN A 535 24.63 -14.36 5.57
C ASN A 535 23.38 -14.02 6.40
N LEU A 536 22.70 -12.92 6.06
CA LEU A 536 21.39 -12.57 6.63
C LEU A 536 20.28 -13.31 5.89
N VAL A 537 19.68 -14.28 6.56
CA VAL A 537 18.67 -15.20 6.02
C VAL A 537 17.28 -14.86 6.55
N GLN A 538 16.32 -14.73 5.64
CA GLN A 538 14.89 -14.61 5.93
C GLN A 538 14.17 -15.82 5.33
N VAL A 539 13.41 -16.53 6.15
CA VAL A 539 12.56 -17.65 5.71
C VAL A 539 11.10 -17.24 5.90
N GLN A 540 10.26 -17.42 4.88
CA GLN A 540 8.82 -17.13 4.90
C GLN A 540 8.01 -18.42 4.72
N LYS A 541 6.98 -18.64 5.55
CA LYS A 541 6.16 -19.87 5.60
C LYS A 541 4.67 -19.59 5.55
N TRP A 542 3.94 -20.32 4.71
CA TRP A 542 2.47 -20.27 4.60
C TRP A 542 1.95 -21.55 3.94
N ASP A 543 0.78 -22.06 4.32
CA ASP A 543 0.11 -23.20 3.66
C ASP A 543 0.97 -24.45 3.39
N GLY A 544 1.97 -24.73 4.25
CA GLY A 544 2.94 -25.81 4.07
C GLY A 544 4.05 -25.55 3.04
N LYS A 545 4.06 -24.36 2.43
CA LYS A 545 5.11 -23.82 1.56
C LYS A 545 6.16 -23.03 2.37
N GLU A 546 7.38 -22.99 1.85
CA GLU A 546 8.51 -22.21 2.38
C GLU A 546 9.27 -21.54 1.23
N THR A 547 9.58 -20.24 1.32
CA THR A 547 10.58 -19.56 0.48
C THR A 547 11.73 -19.02 1.34
N LYS A 548 12.95 -19.04 0.81
CA LYS A 548 14.17 -18.61 1.49
C LYS A 548 14.86 -17.48 0.73
N PHE A 549 15.12 -16.39 1.44
CA PHE A 549 15.84 -15.21 0.96
C PHE A 549 17.20 -15.17 1.68
N VAL A 550 18.30 -15.29 0.96
CA VAL A 550 19.67 -15.23 1.49
C VAL A 550 20.31 -13.94 1.03
N ARG A 551 20.70 -13.06 1.94
CA ARG A 551 21.44 -11.82 1.65
C ARG A 551 22.91 -12.01 2.03
N GLU A 552 23.79 -11.74 1.08
CA GLU A 552 25.24 -11.93 1.17
C GLU A 552 25.93 -10.63 0.74
N LEU A 553 27.05 -10.26 1.38
CA LEU A 553 27.84 -9.07 1.02
C LEU A 553 29.08 -9.50 0.21
N LYS A 554 29.17 -9.06 -1.04
CA LYS A 554 30.28 -9.35 -1.97
C LYS A 554 30.71 -8.09 -2.69
N ASP A 555 32.01 -7.79 -2.66
CA ASP A 555 32.64 -6.69 -3.39
C ASP A 555 31.95 -5.32 -3.22
N GLY A 556 31.43 -5.04 -2.01
CA GLY A 556 30.70 -3.82 -1.67
C GLY A 556 29.22 -3.80 -2.08
N LYS A 557 28.71 -4.88 -2.69
CA LYS A 557 27.33 -5.07 -3.10
C LYS A 557 26.60 -6.06 -2.17
N MET A 558 25.28 -5.93 -2.08
CA MET A 558 24.42 -6.95 -1.48
C MET A 558 23.85 -7.84 -2.58
N VAL A 559 24.18 -9.13 -2.56
CA VAL A 559 23.59 -10.15 -3.43
C VAL A 559 22.46 -10.83 -2.65
N MET A 560 21.23 -10.74 -3.15
CA MET A 560 20.07 -11.40 -2.57
C MET A 560 19.63 -12.57 -3.45
N THR A 561 19.79 -13.78 -2.93
CA THR A 561 19.35 -15.03 -3.57
C THR A 561 18.00 -15.44 -3.02
N LEU A 562 17.03 -15.66 -3.90
CA LEU A 562 15.64 -16.01 -3.62
C LEU A 562 15.39 -17.44 -4.12
N THR A 563 14.87 -18.32 -3.27
CA THR A 563 14.67 -19.74 -3.65
C THR A 563 13.28 -20.24 -3.24
N PHE A 564 12.49 -20.71 -4.20
CA PHE A 564 11.16 -21.30 -4.00
C PHE A 564 10.89 -22.40 -5.05
N GLY A 565 10.28 -23.51 -4.65
CA GLY A 565 9.89 -24.60 -5.58
C GLY A 565 11.04 -25.32 -6.31
N GLY A 566 12.30 -25.03 -5.97
CA GLY A 566 13.49 -25.44 -6.73
C GLY A 566 13.92 -24.41 -7.79
N VAL A 567 13.12 -23.36 -8.02
CA VAL A 567 13.50 -22.18 -8.81
C VAL A 567 14.32 -21.23 -7.93
N GLN A 568 15.39 -20.67 -8.50
CA GLN A 568 16.23 -19.67 -7.86
C GLN A 568 16.29 -18.40 -8.71
N ALA A 569 16.20 -17.24 -8.06
CA ALA A 569 16.43 -15.92 -8.64
C ALA A 569 17.52 -15.18 -7.84
N VAL A 570 18.25 -14.29 -8.49
CA VAL A 570 19.34 -13.50 -7.88
C VAL A 570 19.11 -12.03 -8.19
N ARG A 571 19.14 -11.19 -7.16
CA ARG A 571 18.98 -9.73 -7.27
C ARG A 571 20.17 -9.04 -6.60
N THR A 572 20.92 -8.24 -7.37
CA THR A 572 22.13 -7.56 -6.91
C THR A 572 21.83 -6.10 -6.65
N TYR A 573 22.27 -5.60 -5.51
CA TYR A 573 22.05 -4.24 -5.05
C TYR A 573 23.38 -3.54 -4.73
N GLU A 574 23.49 -2.28 -5.07
CA GLU A 574 24.60 -1.40 -4.71
C GLU A 574 24.22 -0.48 -3.55
N LYS A 575 25.21 -0.09 -2.74
CA LYS A 575 25.00 0.84 -1.64
C LYS A 575 24.68 2.24 -2.20
N ALA A 576 23.60 2.82 -1.69
CA ALA A 576 22.84 3.90 -2.35
C ALA A 576 23.41 5.31 -2.20
#